data_AF-A0AAF0DYT1-F1
#
_entry.id   AF-A0AAF0DYT1-F1
#
_cell.length_a   1.000
_cell.length_b   1.000
_cell.length_c   1.000
_cell.angle_alpha   90.00
_cell.angle_beta   90.00
_cell.angle_gamma   90.00
#
_symmetry.space_group_name_H-M   'P 1'
#
loop_
_entity.id
_entity.type
_entity.pdbx_description
1 polymer ?
#
loop_
_entity_poly.entity_id
_entity_poly.type
_entity_poly.pdbx_seq_one_letter_code
_entity_poly.pdbx_strand_id
1 'polypeptide(L)'
;MRARYWGILIPLYIINEGAIIATELAELIGSAIALNLLFPKLPLWGGVLVTSADVFLILVLYRPSMSVRIFESLIGVLVLIVLACFIILLVRVDPNWGDVFYGYIPSHKIVEAGGLYVSISILGATIMPHSLVLGSHFATIDRLEGYEEVESEASSEVDARGDTNEERASIARTPSRSGSLSPSHKPSTGTWRALKKLYRNIAATHIQVPEVVQDDELPPQQPVSLEHIQLLLKHASWDIAICLVLFAITINSAILIVASAAFYYGNNRKGDTEVVGDLFQAFELLRDTVGKVPAILFAIALLTAGQSSSITVTLAGQIISEGFIHWRVTPFDARA
;
A
#
# COMPACT_ATOMS: atom_id res chain seq x y z
N MET A 1 32.42 5.76 -14.41
CA MET A 1 30.94 5.61 -14.34
C MET A 1 30.48 4.18 -14.64
N ARG A 2 30.88 3.54 -15.75
CA ARG A 2 30.46 2.16 -16.09
C ARG A 2 30.77 1.10 -15.02
N ALA A 3 31.95 1.11 -14.38
CA ALA A 3 32.28 0.12 -13.34
C ALA A 3 31.38 0.20 -12.08
N ARG A 4 30.91 1.40 -11.70
CA ARG A 4 29.99 1.58 -10.55
C ARG A 4 28.57 1.14 -10.91
N TYR A 5 28.15 1.41 -12.14
CA TYR A 5 26.86 0.96 -12.67
C TYR A 5 26.78 -0.58 -12.70
N TRP A 6 27.75 -1.24 -13.33
CA TRP A 6 27.76 -2.69 -13.45
C TRP A 6 28.12 -3.42 -12.14
N GLY A 7 28.95 -2.82 -11.28
CA GLY A 7 29.42 -3.47 -10.06
C GLY A 7 28.54 -3.27 -8.81
N ILE A 8 27.72 -2.22 -8.76
CA ILE A 8 26.92 -1.88 -7.57
C ILE A 8 25.43 -1.76 -7.91
N LEU A 9 25.07 -0.99 -8.93
CA LEU A 9 23.65 -0.73 -9.22
C LEU A 9 22.91 -1.98 -9.71
N ILE A 10 23.49 -2.74 -10.64
CA ILE A 10 22.84 -3.95 -11.18
C ILE A 10 22.65 -5.04 -10.10
N PRO A 11 23.67 -5.42 -9.30
CA PRO A 11 23.47 -6.38 -8.22
C PRO A 11 22.43 -5.91 -7.20
N LEU A 12 22.43 -4.62 -6.84
CA LEU A 12 21.48 -4.07 -5.88
C LEU A 12 20.05 -4.05 -6.43
N TYR A 13 19.89 -3.75 -7.73
CA TYR A 13 18.62 -3.90 -8.43
C TYR A 13 18.12 -5.34 -8.39
N ILE A 14 18.95 -6.32 -8.75
CA ILE A 14 18.56 -7.75 -8.76
C ILE A 14 18.13 -8.21 -7.36
N ILE A 15 18.83 -7.78 -6.31
CA ILE A 15 18.46 -8.12 -4.93
C ILE A 15 17.12 -7.49 -4.54
N ASN A 16 16.88 -6.24 -4.89
CA ASN A 16 15.62 -5.56 -4.60
C ASN A 16 14.44 -6.16 -5.39
N GLU A 17 14.65 -6.46 -6.67
CA GLU A 17 13.65 -7.11 -7.53
C GLU A 17 13.32 -8.52 -7.01
N GLY A 18 14.34 -9.29 -6.62
CA GLY A 18 14.15 -10.59 -5.99
C GLY A 18 13.37 -10.50 -4.67
N ALA A 19 13.60 -9.45 -3.86
CA ALA A 19 12.85 -9.20 -2.65
C ALA A 19 11.38 -8.82 -2.93
N ILE A 20 11.11 -8.02 -3.97
CA ILE A 20 9.75 -7.70 -4.43
C ILE A 20 9.02 -8.97 -4.84
N ILE A 21 9.63 -9.81 -5.68
CA ILE A 21 9.04 -11.07 -6.14
C ILE A 21 8.74 -12.01 -4.96
N ALA A 22 9.65 -12.11 -3.98
CA ALA A 22 9.45 -12.93 -2.79
C ALA A 22 8.27 -12.44 -1.93
N THR A 23 8.14 -11.13 -1.73
CA THR A 23 7.01 -10.54 -1.00
C THR A 23 5.70 -10.73 -1.74
N GLU A 24 5.67 -10.51 -3.06
CA GLU A 24 4.46 -10.70 -3.87
C GLU A 24 4.00 -12.16 -3.86
N LEU A 25 4.94 -13.12 -3.87
CA LEU A 25 4.61 -14.53 -3.74
C LEU A 25 3.98 -14.86 -2.38
N ALA A 26 4.56 -14.36 -1.28
CA ALA A 26 4.02 -14.57 0.06
C ALA A 26 2.60 -14.00 0.19
N GLU A 27 2.36 -12.84 -0.40
CA GLU A 27 1.08 -12.15 -0.41
C GLU A 27 0.01 -12.87 -1.24
N LEU A 28 0.39 -13.32 -2.44
CA LEU A 28 -0.47 -14.08 -3.34
C LEU A 28 -0.90 -15.39 -2.70
N ILE A 29 0.03 -16.11 -2.05
CA ILE A 29 -0.26 -17.33 -1.31
C ILE A 29 -1.20 -17.02 -0.13
N GLY A 30 -0.89 -16.01 0.68
CA GLY A 30 -1.71 -15.64 1.84
C GLY A 30 -3.15 -15.28 1.45
N SER A 31 -3.33 -14.51 0.37
CA SER A 31 -4.65 -14.12 -0.15
C SER A 31 -5.39 -15.31 -0.76
N ALA A 32 -4.70 -16.20 -1.48
CA ALA A 32 -5.30 -17.41 -2.05
C ALA A 32 -5.78 -18.37 -0.96
N ILE A 33 -5.00 -18.54 0.11
CA ILE A 33 -5.39 -19.30 1.30
C ILE A 33 -6.60 -18.64 1.95
N ALA A 34 -6.58 -17.33 2.18
CA ALA A 34 -7.70 -16.63 2.80
C ALA A 34 -9.01 -16.73 1.98
N LEU A 35 -8.93 -16.69 0.65
CA LEU A 35 -10.08 -16.95 -0.24
C LEU A 35 -10.61 -18.39 -0.10
N ASN A 36 -9.71 -19.38 -0.04
CA ASN A 36 -10.11 -20.78 0.17
C ASN A 36 -10.78 -20.98 1.54
N LEU A 37 -10.29 -20.29 2.57
CA LEU A 37 -10.87 -20.32 3.91
C LEU A 37 -12.25 -19.66 3.98
N LEU A 38 -12.46 -18.56 3.25
CA LEU A 38 -13.73 -17.85 3.20
C LEU A 38 -14.76 -18.57 2.32
N PHE A 39 -14.30 -19.19 1.23
CA PHE A 39 -15.11 -19.94 0.28
C PHE A 39 -14.59 -21.38 0.15
N PRO A 40 -14.97 -22.30 1.05
CA PRO A 40 -14.44 -23.68 1.05
C PRO A 40 -14.70 -24.49 -0.24
N LYS A 41 -15.64 -24.02 -1.08
CA LYS A 41 -15.94 -24.61 -2.38
C LYS A 41 -14.92 -24.24 -3.46
N LEU A 42 -14.08 -23.24 -3.21
CA LEU A 42 -13.15 -22.69 -4.18
C LEU A 42 -11.78 -23.36 -3.98
N PRO A 43 -11.26 -24.14 -4.94
CA PRO A 43 -9.99 -24.84 -4.79
C PRO A 43 -8.80 -23.87 -4.78
N LEU A 44 -7.67 -24.28 -4.20
CA LEU A 44 -6.48 -23.42 -4.02
C LEU A 44 -5.98 -22.79 -5.33
N TRP A 45 -5.91 -23.59 -6.41
CA TRP A 45 -5.50 -23.08 -7.72
C TRP A 45 -6.46 -22.00 -8.25
N GLY A 46 -7.75 -22.10 -7.91
CA GLY A 46 -8.74 -21.08 -8.24
C GLY A 46 -8.53 -19.81 -7.42
N GLY A 47 -8.14 -19.94 -6.14
CA GLY A 47 -7.82 -18.82 -5.27
C GLY A 47 -6.65 -18.02 -5.82
N VAL A 48 -5.59 -18.72 -6.24
CA VAL A 48 -4.43 -18.13 -6.92
C VAL A 48 -4.82 -17.39 -8.20
N LEU A 49 -5.67 -17.98 -9.05
CA LEU A 49 -6.11 -17.29 -10.27
C LEU A 49 -6.90 -16.02 -9.99
N VAL A 50 -7.75 -16.04 -8.96
CA VAL A 50 -8.53 -14.86 -8.55
C VAL A 50 -7.62 -13.76 -8.01
N THR A 51 -6.66 -14.10 -7.15
CA THR A 51 -5.72 -13.11 -6.60
C THR A 51 -4.80 -12.56 -7.68
N SER A 52 -4.28 -13.39 -8.58
CA SER A 52 -3.54 -12.90 -9.75
C SER A 52 -4.39 -11.94 -10.60
N ALA A 53 -5.65 -12.30 -10.90
CA ALA A 53 -6.53 -11.44 -11.67
C ALA A 53 -6.85 -10.11 -10.97
N ASP A 54 -6.98 -10.12 -9.64
CA ASP A 54 -7.22 -8.95 -8.82
C ASP A 54 -6.02 -8.01 -8.78
N VAL A 55 -4.80 -8.55 -8.69
CA VAL A 55 -3.56 -7.78 -8.86
C VAL A 55 -3.47 -7.14 -10.25
N PHE A 56 -3.88 -7.85 -11.30
CA PHE A 56 -3.97 -7.24 -12.63
C PHE A 56 -5.07 -6.17 -12.71
N LEU A 57 -6.21 -6.39 -12.05
CA LEU A 57 -7.33 -5.45 -12.02
C LEU A 57 -6.94 -4.15 -11.31
N ILE A 58 -6.24 -4.22 -10.18
CA ILE A 58 -5.80 -3.03 -9.44
C ILE A 58 -4.81 -2.21 -10.27
N LEU A 59 -3.94 -2.86 -11.05
CA LEU A 59 -3.05 -2.16 -12.01
C LEU A 59 -3.82 -1.46 -13.13
N VAL A 60 -4.84 -2.10 -13.69
CA VAL A 60 -5.70 -1.50 -14.73
C VAL A 60 -6.52 -0.34 -14.19
N LEU A 61 -6.97 -0.45 -12.94
CA LEU A 61 -7.80 0.56 -12.31
C LEU A 61 -6.99 1.72 -11.72
N TYR A 62 -5.73 1.48 -11.33
CA TYR A 62 -4.86 2.49 -10.77
C TYR A 62 -4.54 3.56 -11.82
N ARG A 63 -5.18 4.73 -11.65
CA ARG A 63 -4.94 5.91 -12.46
C ARG A 63 -3.86 6.75 -11.77
N PRO A 64 -2.73 7.05 -12.43
CA PRO A 64 -1.65 7.88 -11.87
C PRO A 64 -2.04 9.34 -11.64
N SER A 65 -3.25 9.75 -12.04
CA SER A 65 -3.80 11.06 -11.73
C SER A 65 -4.33 11.19 -10.29
N MET A 66 -4.23 10.14 -9.46
CA MET A 66 -4.66 10.23 -8.06
C MET A 66 -3.62 10.98 -7.23
N SER A 67 -4.09 12.01 -6.51
CA SER A 67 -3.30 12.72 -5.51
C SER A 67 -2.71 11.74 -4.47
N VAL A 68 -1.43 11.92 -4.12
CA VAL A 68 -0.70 11.14 -3.11
C VAL A 68 -1.50 10.99 -1.80
N ARG A 69 -2.32 11.98 -1.44
CA ARG A 69 -3.18 11.98 -0.25
C ARG A 69 -4.27 10.91 -0.27
N ILE A 70 -4.87 10.66 -1.45
CA ILE A 70 -5.90 9.63 -1.61
C ILE A 70 -5.27 8.25 -1.45
N PHE A 71 -4.08 8.08 -2.01
CA PHE A 71 -3.30 6.86 -1.90
C PHE A 71 -2.89 6.55 -0.45
N GLU A 72 -2.38 7.54 0.28
CA GLU A 72 -2.03 7.40 1.70
C GLU A 72 -3.27 7.06 2.55
N SER A 73 -4.39 7.74 2.29
CA SER A 73 -5.65 7.45 2.99
C SER A 73 -6.18 6.04 2.69
N LEU A 74 -6.03 5.56 1.45
CA LEU A 74 -6.40 4.20 1.07
C LEU A 74 -5.61 3.19 1.90
N ILE A 75 -4.29 3.26 1.89
CA ILE A 75 -3.43 2.34 2.68
C ILE A 75 -3.75 2.47 4.17
N GLY A 76 -3.89 3.69 4.69
CA GLY A 76 -4.24 3.94 6.08
C GLY A 76 -5.54 3.25 6.50
N VAL A 77 -6.58 3.31 5.65
CA VAL A 77 -7.86 2.61 5.90
C VAL A 77 -7.68 1.09 5.89
N LEU A 78 -6.92 0.53 4.94
CA LEU A 78 -6.66 -0.91 4.90
C LEU A 78 -5.91 -1.39 6.16
N VAL A 79 -4.88 -0.65 6.59
CA VAL A 79 -4.12 -0.95 7.82
C VAL A 79 -5.03 -0.86 9.05
N LEU A 80 -5.90 0.15 9.13
CA LEU A 80 -6.86 0.28 10.23
C LEU A 80 -7.88 -0.86 10.28
N ILE A 81 -8.33 -1.36 9.12
CA ILE A 81 -9.21 -2.54 9.06
C ILE A 81 -8.48 -3.78 9.61
N VAL A 82 -7.24 -4.00 9.20
CA VAL A 82 -6.43 -5.13 9.69
C VAL A 82 -6.21 -5.01 11.20
N LEU A 83 -5.84 -3.83 11.69
CA LEU A 83 -5.68 -3.55 13.11
C LEU A 83 -6.97 -3.83 13.89
N ALA A 84 -8.11 -3.32 13.41
CA ALA A 84 -9.40 -3.53 14.05
C ALA A 84 -9.77 -5.02 14.12
N CYS A 85 -9.50 -5.78 13.06
CA CYS A 85 -9.70 -7.23 13.05
C CYS A 85 -8.86 -7.91 14.14
N PHE A 86 -7.57 -7.59 14.24
CA PHE A 86 -6.68 -8.19 15.24
C PHE A 86 -7.01 -7.76 16.68
N ILE A 87 -7.45 -6.53 16.91
CA ILE A 87 -7.94 -6.09 18.22
C ILE A 87 -9.18 -6.90 18.62
N ILE A 88 -10.15 -7.07 17.70
CA ILE A 88 -11.34 -7.88 17.96
C ILE A 88 -10.96 -9.34 18.26
N LEU A 89 -9.97 -9.89 17.54
CA LEU A 89 -9.44 -11.23 17.81
C LEU A 89 -8.81 -11.35 19.19
N LEU A 90 -7.97 -10.40 19.60
CA LEU A 90 -7.34 -10.40 20.91
C LEU A 90 -8.36 -10.38 22.04
N VAL A 91 -9.40 -9.54 21.93
CA VAL A 91 -10.48 -9.47 22.94
C VAL A 91 -11.26 -10.78 23.02
N ARG A 92 -11.38 -11.52 21.91
CA ARG A 92 -12.12 -12.79 21.87
C ARG A 92 -11.31 -13.98 22.37
N VAL A 93 -10.00 -13.93 22.18
CA VAL A 93 -9.07 -14.95 22.62
C VAL A 93 -8.85 -14.91 24.15
N ASP A 94 -9.05 -13.75 24.77
CA ASP A 94 -8.87 -13.52 26.21
C ASP A 94 -7.52 -14.07 26.75
N PRO A 95 -6.38 -13.60 26.22
CA PRO A 95 -5.07 -14.13 26.61
C PRO A 95 -4.71 -13.72 28.04
N ASN A 96 -3.92 -14.56 28.71
CA ASN A 96 -3.31 -14.18 29.99
C ASN A 96 -2.28 -13.07 29.77
N TRP A 97 -2.65 -11.84 30.12
CA TRP A 97 -1.78 -10.67 29.94
C TRP A 97 -0.46 -10.76 30.70
N GLY A 98 -0.42 -11.47 31.84
CA GLY A 98 0.84 -11.70 32.57
C GLY A 98 1.85 -12.44 31.71
N ASP A 99 1.45 -13.59 31.15
CA ASP A 99 2.31 -14.41 30.29
C ASP A 99 2.69 -13.67 28.99
N VAL A 100 1.76 -12.88 28.44
CA VAL A 100 2.02 -12.03 27.27
C VAL A 100 3.15 -11.04 27.57
N PHE A 101 3.10 -10.30 28.69
CA PHE A 101 4.15 -9.35 29.05
C PHE A 101 5.48 -10.04 29.38
N TYR A 102 5.45 -11.22 29.99
CA TYR A 102 6.65 -12.04 30.17
C TYR A 102 7.29 -12.45 28.83
N GLY A 103 6.47 -12.69 27.80
CA GLY A 103 6.94 -13.03 26.45
C GLY A 103 7.73 -11.93 25.75
N TYR A 104 7.56 -10.66 26.14
CA TYR A 104 8.37 -9.55 25.60
C TYR A 104 9.78 -9.50 26.19
N ILE A 105 10.03 -10.19 27.31
CA ILE A 105 11.35 -10.22 27.93
C ILE A 105 12.24 -11.19 27.13
N PRO A 106 13.42 -10.75 26.64
CA PRO A 106 14.33 -11.61 25.91
C PRO A 106 14.74 -12.83 26.74
N SER A 107 14.68 -14.02 26.14
CA SER A 107 15.05 -15.27 26.80
C SER A 107 16.07 -16.06 26.00
N HIS A 108 16.86 -16.87 26.70
CA HIS A 108 17.90 -17.71 26.06
C HIS A 108 17.31 -18.76 25.09
N LYS A 109 16.01 -19.07 25.25
CA LYS A 109 15.25 -19.97 24.37
C LYS A 109 15.11 -19.47 22.93
N ILE A 110 15.38 -18.18 22.69
CA ILE A 110 15.41 -17.61 21.33
C ILE A 110 16.58 -18.21 20.51
N VAL A 111 17.68 -18.56 21.16
CA VAL A 111 18.90 -19.04 20.49
C VAL A 111 18.97 -20.58 20.46
N GLU A 112 18.20 -21.25 21.31
CA GLU A 112 18.16 -22.72 21.40
C GLU A 112 17.16 -23.33 20.39
N ALA A 113 17.48 -24.55 19.91
CA ALA A 113 16.67 -25.46 19.10
C ALA A 113 15.45 -24.87 18.34
N GLY A 114 15.66 -24.41 17.10
CA GLY A 114 14.59 -23.97 16.19
C GLY A 114 14.10 -22.52 16.41
N GLY A 115 14.28 -21.96 17.63
CA GLY A 115 13.94 -20.58 17.94
C GLY A 115 14.69 -19.57 17.07
N LEU A 116 15.98 -19.82 16.81
CA LEU A 116 16.82 -18.93 16.01
C LEU A 116 16.30 -18.79 14.57
N TYR A 117 15.81 -19.89 13.98
CA TYR A 117 15.25 -19.89 12.63
C TYR A 117 13.98 -19.04 12.57
N VAL A 118 13.08 -19.18 13.55
CA VAL A 118 11.85 -18.38 13.64
C VAL A 118 12.18 -16.91 13.86
N SER A 119 13.13 -16.58 14.74
CA SER A 119 13.51 -15.19 15.00
C SER A 119 14.16 -14.51 13.80
N ILE A 120 15.05 -15.21 13.07
CA ILE A 120 15.61 -14.69 11.82
C ILE A 120 14.51 -14.53 10.77
N SER A 121 13.54 -15.45 10.71
CA SER A 121 12.40 -15.35 9.78
C SER A 121 11.50 -14.15 10.08
N ILE A 122 11.20 -13.88 11.36
CA ILE A 122 10.45 -12.68 11.78
C ILE A 122 11.23 -11.40 11.44
N LEU A 123 12.55 -11.37 11.68
CA LEU A 123 13.38 -10.23 11.31
C LEU A 123 13.39 -9.99 9.79
N GLY A 124 13.54 -11.04 8.98
CA GLY A 124 13.50 -10.94 7.52
C GLY A 124 12.12 -10.52 6.99
N ALA A 125 11.03 -10.97 7.62
CA ALA A 125 9.67 -10.59 7.25
C ALA A 125 9.33 -9.13 7.63
N THR A 126 9.93 -8.60 8.69
CA THR A 126 9.67 -7.23 9.17
C THR A 126 10.53 -6.19 8.48
N ILE A 127 11.77 -6.52 8.12
CA ILE A 127 12.68 -5.61 7.42
C ILE A 127 12.58 -5.88 5.92
N MET A 128 11.75 -5.09 5.25
CA MET A 128 11.49 -5.23 3.81
C MET A 128 12.33 -4.21 3.02
N PRO A 129 13.34 -4.64 2.23
CA PRO A 129 14.31 -3.72 1.59
C PRO A 129 13.66 -2.70 0.65
N HIS A 130 12.65 -3.12 -0.10
CA HIS A 130 11.96 -2.24 -1.04
C HIS A 130 11.13 -1.16 -0.34
N SER A 131 10.66 -1.40 0.89
CA SER A 131 10.00 -0.38 1.71
C SER A 131 10.93 0.75 2.13
N LEU A 132 12.23 0.48 2.28
CA LEU A 132 13.21 1.53 2.58
C LEU A 132 13.39 2.48 1.39
N VAL A 133 13.46 1.93 0.17
CA VAL A 133 13.55 2.73 -1.07
C VAL A 133 12.28 3.54 -1.26
N LEU A 134 11.12 2.93 -1.06
CA LEU A 134 9.82 3.58 -1.16
C LEU A 134 9.65 4.71 -0.13
N GLY A 135 10.01 4.44 1.13
CA GLY A 135 9.95 5.44 2.21
C GLY A 135 10.87 6.63 1.95
N SER A 136 12.07 6.38 1.43
CA SER A 136 12.99 7.46 1.03
C SER A 136 12.40 8.32 -0.10
N HIS A 137 11.72 7.71 -1.07
CA HIS A 137 11.08 8.45 -2.16
C HIS A 137 9.93 9.33 -1.64
N PHE A 138 9.06 8.80 -0.78
CA PHE A 138 7.96 9.58 -0.19
C PHE A 138 8.42 10.69 0.76
N ALA A 139 9.61 10.56 1.36
CA ALA A 139 10.20 11.63 2.18
C ALA A 139 10.69 12.82 1.35
N THR A 140 10.96 12.62 0.05
CA THR A 140 11.44 13.68 -0.86
C THR A 140 10.32 14.40 -1.62
N ILE A 141 9.08 13.87 -1.59
CA ILE A 141 7.94 14.51 -2.26
C ILE A 141 7.51 15.75 -1.47
N ASP A 142 7.40 16.90 -2.14
CA ASP A 142 6.87 18.11 -1.54
C ASP A 142 5.36 17.95 -1.26
N ARG A 143 4.98 18.05 0.01
CA ARG A 143 3.58 17.87 0.46
C ARG A 143 2.79 19.19 0.45
N LEU A 144 3.46 20.32 0.19
CA LEU A 144 2.93 21.68 0.33
C LEU A 144 2.53 22.36 -0.99
N GLU A 145 2.80 21.74 -2.14
CA GLU A 145 2.50 22.32 -3.47
C GLU A 145 1.01 22.71 -3.66
N GLY A 146 0.09 22.04 -2.96
CA GLY A 146 -1.35 22.37 -2.99
C GLY A 146 -1.82 23.42 -1.97
N TYR A 147 -0.94 23.97 -1.14
CA TYR A 147 -1.27 25.07 -0.22
C TYR A 147 -1.02 26.44 -0.88
N GLU A 148 -0.01 26.54 -1.75
CA GLU A 148 0.30 27.78 -2.49
C GLU A 148 -0.81 28.17 -3.48
N GLU A 149 -1.48 27.21 -4.13
CA GLU A 149 -2.63 27.52 -4.99
C GLU A 149 -3.81 28.12 -4.19
N VAL A 150 -4.11 27.58 -3.01
CA VAL A 150 -5.23 28.04 -2.17
C VAL A 150 -4.95 29.41 -1.55
N GLU A 151 -3.70 29.70 -1.18
CA GLU A 151 -3.30 31.02 -0.68
C GLU A 151 -3.24 32.06 -1.81
N SER A 152 -2.95 31.65 -3.05
CA SER A 152 -3.05 32.51 -4.25
C SER A 152 -4.51 32.83 -4.62
N GLU A 153 -5.44 31.89 -4.47
CA GLU A 153 -6.88 32.11 -4.69
C GLU A 153 -7.49 32.96 -3.55
N ALA A 154 -7.09 32.72 -2.30
CA ALA A 154 -7.55 33.50 -1.15
C ALA A 154 -7.00 34.94 -1.12
N SER A 155 -5.79 35.17 -1.64
CA SER A 155 -5.24 36.53 -1.80
C SER A 155 -5.83 37.27 -2.99
N SER A 156 -6.19 36.57 -4.09
CA SER A 156 -6.85 37.19 -5.25
C SER A 156 -8.33 37.53 -5.04
N GLU A 157 -9.05 36.84 -4.16
CA GLU A 157 -10.42 37.24 -3.75
C GLU A 157 -10.46 38.46 -2.82
N VAL A 158 -9.39 38.72 -2.06
CA VAL A 158 -9.31 39.86 -1.13
C VAL A 158 -8.98 41.17 -1.85
N ASP A 159 -8.16 41.14 -2.90
CA ASP A 159 -7.84 42.32 -3.72
C ASP A 159 -8.99 42.75 -4.67
N ALA A 160 -9.92 41.86 -5.00
CA ALA A 160 -11.03 42.17 -5.92
C ALA A 160 -12.21 42.93 -5.27
N ARG A 161 -12.19 43.15 -3.95
CA ARG A 161 -13.28 43.84 -3.21
C ARG A 161 -13.01 45.29 -2.86
N GLY A 162 -11.85 45.84 -3.22
CA GLY A 162 -11.43 47.19 -2.90
C GLY A 162 -11.28 48.11 -4.10
N ASP A 163 -12.34 48.33 -4.88
CA ASP A 163 -12.52 49.59 -5.62
C ASP A 163 -13.90 49.68 -6.27
N THR A 164 -14.81 50.41 -5.63
CA THR A 164 -16.06 50.89 -6.25
C THR A 164 -16.13 52.39 -6.10
N ASN A 165 -15.89 53.12 -7.20
CA ASN A 165 -16.66 54.27 -7.70
C ASN A 165 -15.80 55.13 -8.65
N GLU A 166 -16.12 55.16 -9.95
CA GLU A 166 -16.84 56.27 -10.60
C GLU A 166 -16.82 56.17 -12.14
N GLU A 167 -18.00 56.47 -12.71
CA GLU A 167 -18.26 57.08 -14.02
C GLU A 167 -17.88 56.39 -15.35
N ARG A 168 -18.95 55.98 -16.07
CA ARG A 168 -19.41 56.47 -17.39
C ARG A 168 -19.78 55.38 -18.42
N ALA A 169 -21.09 55.24 -18.57
CA ALA A 169 -21.87 55.17 -19.81
C ALA A 169 -21.13 54.92 -21.14
N SER A 170 -21.52 53.86 -21.86
CA SER A 170 -22.20 54.00 -23.17
C SER A 170 -22.49 52.66 -23.89
N ILE A 171 -23.75 52.53 -24.32
CA ILE A 171 -24.19 51.94 -25.60
C ILE A 171 -24.18 50.40 -25.76
N ALA A 172 -25.36 49.83 -25.47
CA ALA A 172 -26.18 48.98 -26.33
C ALA A 172 -25.53 48.13 -27.45
N ARG A 173 -25.75 46.81 -27.39
CA ARG A 173 -26.54 46.04 -28.37
C ARG A 173 -26.64 44.55 -28.00
N THR A 174 -27.86 44.09 -27.67
CA THR A 174 -28.41 42.78 -28.06
C THR A 174 -29.25 43.01 -29.36
N PRO A 175 -29.69 42.01 -30.16
CA PRO A 175 -30.10 40.66 -29.73
C PRO A 175 -29.88 39.46 -30.70
N SER A 176 -30.17 38.27 -30.15
CA SER A 176 -30.81 37.09 -30.77
C SER A 176 -30.06 36.21 -31.78
N ARG A 177 -29.96 34.90 -31.49
CA ARG A 177 -30.82 33.90 -32.15
C ARG A 177 -30.83 32.53 -31.44
N SER A 178 -32.05 32.01 -31.34
CA SER A 178 -32.52 30.71 -30.83
C SER A 178 -32.07 29.50 -31.67
N GLY A 179 -31.98 28.31 -31.04
CA GLY A 179 -31.95 27.04 -31.79
C GLY A 179 -31.94 25.75 -30.95
N SER A 180 -33.10 25.40 -30.40
CA SER A 180 -33.70 24.04 -30.29
C SER A 180 -32.94 22.86 -29.63
N LEU A 181 -33.60 22.29 -28.61
CA LEU A 181 -33.47 20.90 -28.15
C LEU A 181 -33.98 19.90 -29.21
N SER A 182 -33.33 18.73 -29.31
CA SER A 182 -34.03 17.45 -29.48
C SER A 182 -33.14 16.26 -29.04
N PRO A 183 -33.68 15.27 -28.30
CA PRO A 183 -32.95 14.08 -27.89
C PRO A 183 -33.08 12.96 -28.94
N SER A 184 -31.99 12.24 -29.24
CA SER A 184 -32.05 11.07 -30.12
C SER A 184 -31.31 9.88 -29.49
N HIS A 185 -32.12 8.94 -29.02
CA HIS A 185 -31.72 7.65 -28.46
C HIS A 185 -31.74 6.60 -29.58
N LYS A 186 -30.63 5.90 -29.88
CA LYS A 186 -30.60 4.59 -30.56
C LYS A 186 -29.38 3.75 -30.13
N PRO A 187 -29.46 2.41 -30.19
CA PRO A 187 -28.88 1.55 -29.16
C PRO A 187 -27.62 0.77 -29.60
N SER A 188 -26.89 0.33 -28.58
CA SER A 188 -26.20 -0.97 -28.47
C SER A 188 -25.33 -1.45 -29.64
N THR A 189 -24.09 -0.94 -29.71
CA THR A 189 -22.91 -1.70 -30.18
C THR A 189 -21.64 -1.18 -29.46
N GLY A 190 -21.73 -1.08 -28.13
CA GLY A 190 -20.81 -0.30 -27.30
C GLY A 190 -19.64 -1.07 -26.70
N THR A 191 -19.72 -2.40 -26.57
CA THR A 191 -18.77 -3.17 -25.75
C THR A 191 -17.37 -3.25 -26.36
N TRP A 192 -17.24 -3.51 -27.66
CA TRP A 192 -15.92 -3.61 -28.32
C TRP A 192 -15.23 -2.26 -28.53
N ARG A 193 -15.99 -1.19 -28.76
CA ARG A 193 -15.43 0.18 -28.84
C ARG A 193 -15.11 0.73 -27.46
N ALA A 194 -15.90 0.41 -26.44
CA ALA A 194 -15.59 0.70 -25.05
C ALA A 194 -14.34 -0.06 -24.62
N LEU A 195 -14.19 -1.35 -24.95
CA LEU A 195 -12.97 -2.11 -24.68
C LEU A 195 -11.75 -1.53 -25.41
N LYS A 196 -11.88 -1.13 -26.68
CA LYS A 196 -10.78 -0.50 -27.44
C LYS A 196 -10.46 0.92 -26.95
N LYS A 197 -11.46 1.67 -26.47
CA LYS A 197 -11.25 2.97 -25.81
C LYS A 197 -10.62 2.78 -24.44
N LEU A 198 -11.06 1.79 -23.68
CA LEU A 198 -10.51 1.41 -22.39
C LEU A 198 -9.06 0.98 -22.57
N TYR A 199 -8.77 0.05 -23.48
CA TYR A 199 -7.41 -0.37 -23.85
C TYR A 199 -6.52 0.79 -24.31
N ARG A 200 -7.03 1.68 -25.17
CA ARG A 200 -6.27 2.85 -25.63
C ARG A 200 -6.09 3.92 -24.55
N ASN A 201 -7.06 4.08 -23.65
CA ASN A 201 -6.96 4.95 -22.48
C ASN A 201 -6.17 4.31 -21.33
N ILE A 202 -5.93 2.99 -21.36
CA ILE A 202 -5.05 2.23 -20.47
C ILE A 202 -3.61 2.27 -21.02
N ALA A 203 -3.42 2.10 -22.32
CA ALA A 203 -2.11 2.19 -22.98
C ALA A 203 -1.58 3.64 -23.04
N ALA A 204 -2.46 4.64 -23.01
CA ALA A 204 -2.08 6.04 -22.86
C ALA A 204 -1.85 6.45 -21.39
N THR A 205 -1.89 5.51 -20.44
CA THR A 205 -1.59 5.73 -19.03
C THR A 205 -0.08 5.78 -18.84
N HIS A 206 0.56 6.77 -19.46
CA HIS A 206 1.86 7.21 -18.98
C HIS A 206 1.62 7.87 -17.63
N ILE A 207 2.19 7.26 -16.59
CA ILE A 207 2.45 7.97 -15.35
C ILE A 207 3.32 9.16 -15.77
N GLN A 208 2.78 10.37 -15.73
CA GLN A 208 3.60 11.57 -15.67
C GLN A 208 4.19 11.58 -14.26
N VAL A 209 5.22 10.76 -14.07
CA VAL A 209 6.24 11.04 -13.07
C VAL A 209 6.85 12.38 -13.51
N PRO A 210 7.03 13.37 -12.62
CA PRO A 210 7.67 14.62 -12.97
C PRO A 210 8.92 14.29 -13.79
N GLU A 211 9.00 14.91 -14.97
CA GLU A 211 10.15 14.78 -15.86
C GLU A 211 11.38 15.07 -15.00
N VAL A 212 12.25 14.06 -14.80
CA VAL A 212 13.57 14.30 -14.25
C VAL A 212 14.22 15.22 -15.28
N VAL A 213 14.21 16.51 -14.97
CA VAL A 213 14.71 17.59 -15.81
C VAL A 213 16.09 17.17 -16.26
N GLN A 214 16.18 16.75 -17.52
CA GLN A 214 17.41 16.35 -18.16
C GLN A 214 17.96 17.57 -18.90
N ASP A 215 18.00 18.68 -18.17
CA ASP A 215 18.66 19.92 -18.53
C ASP A 215 19.42 20.38 -17.28
N ASP A 216 20.68 20.75 -17.46
CA ASP A 216 21.61 21.21 -16.41
C ASP A 216 21.19 22.54 -15.73
N GLU A 217 19.92 22.93 -15.80
CA GLU A 217 19.33 24.04 -15.08
C GLU A 217 18.14 23.52 -14.26
N LEU A 218 18.41 23.14 -13.01
CA LEU A 218 17.36 23.04 -12.02
C LEU A 218 16.57 24.37 -12.06
N PRO A 219 15.21 24.35 -12.05
CA PRO A 219 14.45 25.56 -11.76
C PRO A 219 15.04 26.17 -10.48
N PRO A 220 15.11 27.50 -10.32
CA PRO A 220 15.78 28.12 -9.19
C PRO A 220 15.13 27.63 -7.89
N GLN A 221 15.67 26.54 -7.34
CA GLN A 221 15.27 26.04 -6.04
C GLN A 221 15.72 27.14 -5.10
N GLN A 222 14.76 27.81 -4.47
CA GLN A 222 15.08 28.63 -3.32
C GLN A 222 15.95 27.76 -2.41
N PRO A 223 17.14 28.21 -1.98
CA PRO A 223 18.03 27.38 -1.19
C PRO A 223 17.27 26.94 0.05
N VAL A 224 16.84 25.68 0.08
CA VAL A 224 16.04 25.13 1.17
C VAL A 224 16.89 25.28 2.42
N SER A 225 16.42 26.09 3.38
CA SER A 225 17.23 26.36 4.56
C SER A 225 17.47 25.05 5.31
N LEU A 226 18.67 24.90 5.91
CA LEU A 226 19.01 23.70 6.67
C LEU A 226 18.02 23.43 7.81
N GLU A 227 17.41 24.49 8.35
CA GLU A 227 16.35 24.40 9.36
C GLU A 227 15.10 23.71 8.82
N HIS A 228 14.67 24.04 7.60
CA HIS A 228 13.53 23.37 6.96
C HIS A 228 13.81 21.87 6.72
N ILE A 229 15.02 21.52 6.26
CA ILE A 229 15.40 20.11 6.04
C ILE A 229 15.39 19.33 7.36
N GLN A 230 15.96 19.89 8.42
CA GLN A 230 15.98 19.24 9.74
C GLN A 230 14.58 19.07 10.31
N LEU A 231 13.71 20.07 10.13
CA LEU A 231 12.32 20.02 10.58
C LEU A 231 11.53 18.94 9.82
N LEU A 232 11.66 18.87 8.49
CA LEU A 232 11.04 17.85 7.65
C LEU A 232 11.51 16.44 8.01
N LEU A 233 12.83 16.24 8.15
CA LEU A 233 13.39 14.95 8.55
C LEU A 233 12.91 14.52 9.94
N LYS A 234 12.84 15.45 10.89
CA LYS A 234 12.32 15.18 12.23
C LYS A 234 10.85 14.77 12.18
N HIS A 235 10.02 15.49 11.43
CA HIS A 235 8.61 15.13 11.25
C HIS A 235 8.43 13.76 10.61
N ALA A 236 9.12 13.49 9.49
CA ALA A 236 9.06 12.19 8.82
C ALA A 236 9.56 11.04 9.72
N SER A 237 10.62 11.27 10.49
CA SER A 237 11.14 10.27 11.42
C SER A 237 10.15 9.96 12.55
N TRP A 238 9.48 10.98 13.10
CA TRP A 238 8.45 10.78 14.12
C TRP A 238 7.22 10.08 13.55
N ASP A 239 6.79 10.44 12.35
CA ASP A 239 5.67 9.80 11.66
C ASP A 239 5.91 8.30 11.45
N ILE A 240 7.08 7.95 10.87
CA ILE A 240 7.48 6.55 10.68
C ILE A 240 7.62 5.82 12.03
N ALA A 241 8.25 6.44 13.03
CA ALA A 241 8.42 5.82 14.34
C ALA A 241 7.07 5.52 15.03
N ILE A 242 6.14 6.48 15.00
CA ILE A 242 4.79 6.32 15.54
C ILE A 242 4.06 5.22 14.78
N CYS A 243 4.13 5.20 13.46
CA CYS A 243 3.49 4.18 12.64
C CYS A 243 4.02 2.77 12.94
N LEU A 244 5.35 2.61 13.04
CA LEU A 244 5.97 1.33 13.36
C LEU A 244 5.62 0.86 14.78
N VAL A 245 5.67 1.77 15.76
CA VAL A 245 5.40 1.41 17.16
C VAL A 245 3.92 1.13 17.41
N LEU A 246 3.02 1.94 16.86
CA LEU A 246 1.58 1.82 17.13
C LEU A 246 0.87 0.79 16.25
N PHE A 247 1.27 0.65 14.99
CA PHE A 247 0.58 -0.25 14.07
C PHE A 247 1.36 -1.54 13.85
N ALA A 248 2.62 -1.44 13.43
CA ALA A 248 3.37 -2.63 13.04
C ALA A 248 3.66 -3.55 14.23
N ILE A 249 4.16 -3.02 15.35
CA ILE A 249 4.40 -3.82 16.57
C ILE A 249 3.08 -4.40 17.09
N THR A 250 2.01 -3.61 17.16
CA THR A 250 0.72 -4.08 17.67
C THR A 250 0.15 -5.20 16.81
N ILE A 251 0.18 -5.10 15.49
CA ILE A 251 -0.31 -6.15 14.59
C ILE A 251 0.58 -7.41 14.71
N ASN A 252 1.90 -7.27 14.66
CA ASN A 252 2.84 -8.39 14.77
C ASN A 252 2.70 -9.13 16.11
N SER A 253 2.58 -8.38 17.19
CA SER A 253 2.32 -8.94 18.52
C SER A 253 0.96 -9.60 18.61
N ALA A 254 -0.09 -9.00 18.03
CA ALA A 254 -1.42 -9.59 18.03
C ALA A 254 -1.45 -10.94 17.30
N ILE A 255 -0.77 -11.04 16.15
CA ILE A 255 -0.63 -12.30 15.40
C ILE A 255 0.04 -13.36 16.28
N LEU A 256 1.15 -13.03 16.95
CA LEU A 256 1.86 -13.97 17.83
C LEU A 256 1.05 -14.37 19.06
N ILE A 257 0.32 -13.44 19.68
CA ILE A 257 -0.52 -13.72 20.86
C ILE A 257 -1.71 -14.61 20.47
N VAL A 258 -2.39 -14.30 19.37
CA VAL A 258 -3.52 -15.09 18.86
C VAL A 258 -3.05 -16.50 18.47
N ALA A 259 -1.92 -16.59 17.76
CA ALA A 259 -1.31 -17.88 17.43
C ALA A 259 -0.98 -18.66 18.71
N SER A 260 -0.21 -18.07 19.64
CA SER A 260 0.14 -18.72 20.90
C SER A 260 -1.09 -19.19 21.67
N ALA A 261 -2.13 -18.38 21.77
CA ALA A 261 -3.32 -18.76 22.51
C ALA A 261 -4.12 -19.89 21.83
N ALA A 262 -4.25 -19.87 20.50
CA ALA A 262 -4.92 -20.92 19.74
C ALA A 262 -4.14 -22.23 19.75
N PHE A 263 -2.80 -22.19 19.62
CA PHE A 263 -1.95 -23.36 19.56
C PHE A 263 -1.55 -23.89 20.93
N TYR A 264 -1.07 -23.06 21.85
CA TYR A 264 -0.55 -23.50 23.15
C TYR A 264 -1.67 -23.93 24.10
N TYR A 265 -2.75 -23.17 24.22
CA TYR A 265 -3.89 -23.58 25.07
C TYR A 265 -4.79 -24.60 24.37
N GLY A 266 -4.87 -24.60 23.03
CA GLY A 266 -5.64 -25.56 22.24
C GLY A 266 -5.02 -26.96 22.14
N ASN A 267 -3.69 -27.08 21.93
CA ASN A 267 -3.00 -28.38 21.78
C ASN A 267 -2.78 -29.14 23.09
N ASN A 268 -2.96 -28.55 24.27
CA ASN A 268 -2.88 -29.30 25.54
C ASN A 268 -3.93 -30.44 25.64
N ARG A 269 -4.82 -30.58 24.65
CA ARG A 269 -5.84 -31.61 24.54
C ARG A 269 -5.52 -32.75 23.56
N LYS A 270 -4.52 -32.58 22.68
CA LYS A 270 -3.99 -33.59 21.76
C LYS A 270 -2.48 -33.43 21.75
N GLY A 271 -1.76 -34.31 22.47
CA GLY A 271 -0.31 -34.24 22.67
C GLY A 271 0.55 -34.48 21.43
N ASP A 272 0.17 -33.92 20.28
CA ASP A 272 0.97 -33.93 19.06
C ASP A 272 1.89 -32.69 19.07
N THR A 273 3.17 -32.97 19.26
CA THR A 273 4.31 -32.05 19.12
C THR A 273 4.57 -31.71 17.64
N GLU A 274 3.53 -31.61 16.83
CA GLU A 274 3.68 -31.24 15.43
C GLU A 274 3.80 -29.71 15.36
N VAL A 275 4.92 -29.24 14.80
CA VAL A 275 5.13 -27.83 14.49
C VAL A 275 4.08 -27.47 13.44
N VAL A 276 2.99 -26.87 13.89
CA VAL A 276 1.92 -26.40 13.02
C VAL A 276 2.48 -25.26 12.17
N GLY A 277 2.86 -25.58 10.93
CA GLY A 277 3.48 -24.66 9.98
C GLY A 277 2.52 -24.07 8.95
N ASP A 278 1.22 -24.39 9.02
CA ASP A 278 0.27 -24.05 7.95
C ASP A 278 -0.88 -23.14 8.42
N LEU A 279 -1.18 -22.16 7.58
CA LEU A 279 -2.21 -21.15 7.79
C LEU A 279 -3.62 -21.76 7.84
N PHE A 280 -3.83 -22.89 7.15
CA PHE A 280 -5.07 -23.67 7.24
C PHE A 280 -5.32 -24.18 8.64
N GLN A 281 -4.32 -24.79 9.25
CA GLN A 281 -4.43 -25.35 10.59
C GLN A 281 -4.61 -24.25 11.64
N ALA A 282 -3.95 -23.10 11.45
CA ALA A 282 -4.18 -21.90 12.27
C ALA A 282 -5.65 -21.45 12.23
N PHE A 283 -6.24 -21.38 11.04
CA PHE A 283 -7.64 -20.98 10.88
C PHE A 283 -8.59 -22.00 11.49
N GLU A 284 -8.36 -23.29 11.28
CA GLU A 284 -9.22 -24.34 11.84
C GLU A 284 -9.17 -24.36 13.36
N LEU A 285 -7.99 -24.22 13.95
CA LEU A 285 -7.84 -24.13 15.39
C LEU A 285 -8.51 -22.87 15.95
N LEU A 286 -8.36 -21.73 15.29
CA LEU A 286 -9.06 -20.50 15.69
C LEU A 286 -10.60 -20.67 15.61
N ARG A 287 -11.08 -21.34 14.56
CA ARG A 287 -12.50 -21.67 14.37
C ARG A 287 -13.05 -22.56 15.48
N ASP A 288 -12.27 -23.56 15.89
CA ASP A 288 -12.72 -24.59 16.83
C ASP A 288 -12.54 -24.16 18.30
N THR A 289 -11.55 -23.33 18.61
CA THR A 289 -11.27 -22.85 19.97
C THR A 289 -12.00 -21.56 20.32
N VAL A 290 -11.99 -20.55 19.44
CA VAL A 290 -12.55 -19.21 19.69
C VAL A 290 -13.89 -19.02 19.00
N GLY A 291 -14.07 -19.64 17.84
CA GLY A 291 -15.33 -19.68 17.11
C GLY A 291 -15.23 -19.23 15.65
N LYS A 292 -16.35 -19.39 14.93
CA LYS A 292 -16.44 -19.10 13.48
C LYS A 292 -16.20 -17.64 13.14
N VAL A 293 -16.68 -16.71 13.96
CA VAL A 293 -16.56 -15.26 13.69
C VAL A 293 -15.10 -14.80 13.75
N PRO A 294 -14.32 -15.11 14.80
CA PRO A 294 -12.87 -14.91 14.81
C PRO A 294 -12.15 -15.47 13.58
N ALA A 295 -12.43 -16.72 13.20
CA ALA A 295 -11.80 -17.32 12.02
C ALA A 295 -12.08 -16.51 10.74
N ILE A 296 -13.32 -16.10 10.52
CA ILE A 296 -13.68 -15.27 9.36
C ILE A 296 -12.98 -13.90 9.40
N LEU A 297 -12.91 -13.26 10.57
CA LEU A 297 -12.19 -11.98 10.72
C LEU A 297 -10.70 -12.12 10.40
N PHE A 298 -10.08 -13.25 10.79
CA PHE A 298 -8.70 -13.55 10.44
C PHE A 298 -8.52 -13.68 8.92
N ALA A 299 -9.40 -14.41 8.23
CA ALA A 299 -9.35 -14.51 6.77
C ALA A 299 -9.56 -13.15 6.07
N ILE A 300 -10.47 -12.31 6.56
CA ILE A 300 -10.68 -10.95 6.03
C ILE A 300 -9.45 -10.07 6.26
N ALA A 301 -8.81 -10.17 7.43
CA ALA A 301 -7.59 -9.44 7.74
C ALA A 301 -6.45 -9.85 6.80
N LEU A 302 -6.29 -11.15 6.52
CA LEU A 302 -5.30 -11.65 5.56
C LEU A 302 -5.55 -11.13 4.13
N LEU A 303 -6.79 -11.14 3.65
CA LEU A 303 -7.14 -10.59 2.34
C LEU A 303 -6.84 -9.09 2.26
N THR A 304 -7.25 -8.34 3.28
CA THR A 304 -7.05 -6.88 3.33
C THR A 304 -5.57 -6.50 3.42
N ALA A 305 -4.79 -7.24 4.22
CA ALA A 305 -3.34 -7.07 4.29
C ALA A 305 -2.68 -7.36 2.94
N GLY A 306 -3.14 -8.39 2.24
CA GLY A 306 -2.72 -8.70 0.87
C GLY A 306 -2.91 -7.49 -0.05
N GLN A 307 -4.14 -7.01 -0.18
CA GLN A 307 -4.46 -5.86 -1.03
C GLN A 307 -3.58 -4.62 -0.76
N SER A 308 -3.32 -4.30 0.51
CA SER A 308 -2.46 -3.17 0.86
C SER A 308 -1.01 -3.35 0.41
N SER A 309 -0.49 -4.57 0.53
CA SER A 309 0.87 -4.92 0.12
C SER A 309 1.00 -4.87 -1.41
N SER A 310 0.04 -5.40 -2.17
CA SER A 310 0.06 -5.40 -3.63
C SER A 310 0.26 -4.01 -4.23
N ILE A 311 -0.46 -3.01 -3.70
CA ILE A 311 -0.37 -1.63 -4.18
C ILE A 311 1.02 -1.05 -3.86
N THR A 312 1.52 -1.29 -2.65
CA THR A 312 2.80 -0.78 -2.17
C THR A 312 3.98 -1.38 -2.94
N VAL A 313 3.94 -2.70 -3.18
CA VAL A 313 4.96 -3.45 -3.95
C VAL A 313 5.02 -2.95 -5.40
N THR A 314 3.87 -2.68 -6.02
CA THR A 314 3.80 -2.13 -7.39
C THR A 314 4.58 -0.82 -7.49
N LEU A 315 4.33 0.10 -6.55
CA LEU A 315 4.97 1.41 -6.55
C LEU A 315 6.46 1.32 -6.25
N ALA A 316 6.84 0.45 -5.30
CA ALA A 316 8.24 0.19 -5.01
C ALA A 316 8.98 -0.36 -6.24
N GLY A 317 8.39 -1.30 -6.98
CA GLY A 317 8.98 -1.86 -8.20
C GLY A 317 9.19 -0.82 -9.30
N GLN A 318 8.24 0.10 -9.48
CA GLN A 318 8.39 1.22 -10.41
C GLN A 318 9.54 2.16 -10.01
N ILE A 319 9.55 2.61 -8.75
CA ILE A 319 10.56 3.52 -8.23
C ILE A 319 11.96 2.89 -8.30
N ILE A 320 12.07 1.59 -7.98
CA ILE A 320 13.34 0.84 -8.05
C ILE A 320 13.80 0.71 -9.51
N SER A 321 12.92 0.32 -10.43
CA SER A 321 13.26 0.14 -11.84
C SER A 321 13.69 1.46 -12.52
N GLU A 322 12.97 2.55 -12.24
CA GLU A 322 13.29 3.87 -12.77
C GLU A 322 14.55 4.46 -12.13
N GLY A 323 14.74 4.27 -10.82
CA GLY A 323 15.89 4.81 -10.08
C GLY A 323 17.22 4.09 -10.38
N PHE A 324 17.21 2.76 -10.51
CA PHE A 324 18.44 1.98 -10.68
C PHE A 324 18.86 1.79 -12.13
N ILE A 325 17.91 1.61 -13.05
CA ILE A 325 18.20 1.28 -14.46
C ILE A 325 17.82 2.43 -15.40
N HIS A 326 17.16 3.48 -14.92
CA HIS A 326 16.53 4.52 -15.77
C HIS A 326 15.61 3.92 -16.83
N TRP A 327 15.06 2.73 -16.55
CA TRP A 327 14.11 2.07 -17.43
C TRP A 327 12.71 2.47 -17.01
N ARG A 328 11.99 3.18 -17.88
CA ARG A 328 10.56 3.49 -17.71
C ARG A 328 9.75 2.25 -18.10
N VAL A 329 9.57 1.31 -17.17
CA VAL A 329 8.76 0.11 -17.39
C VAL A 329 7.32 0.47 -17.05
N THR A 330 6.35 0.17 -17.93
CA THR A 330 4.95 0.32 -17.53
C THR A 330 4.62 -0.69 -16.42
N PRO A 331 3.73 -0.39 -15.46
CA PRO A 331 3.35 -1.35 -14.39
C PRO A 331 2.91 -2.73 -14.91
N PHE A 332 2.48 -2.80 -16.18
CA PHE A 332 2.10 -4.02 -16.86
C PHE A 332 3.28 -4.89 -17.30
N ASP A 333 4.37 -4.29 -17.75
CA ASP A 333 5.54 -5.01 -18.26
C ASP A 333 6.46 -5.50 -17.13
N ALA A 334 6.35 -4.93 -15.93
CA ALA A 334 7.13 -5.35 -14.75
C ALA A 334 6.59 -6.62 -14.07
N ARG A 335 5.32 -6.99 -14.34
CA ARG A 335 4.62 -8.12 -13.70
C ARG A 335 4.20 -9.25 -14.65
N ALA A 336 4.43 -9.07 -15.95
CA ALA A 336 4.20 -10.11 -16.96
C ALA A 336 5.40 -11.07 -17.03
#